data_AF-A0A8C6V516-F1
#
_entry.id   AF-A0A8C6V516-F1
#
_cell.length_a   1.000
_cell.length_b   1.000
_cell.length_c   1.000
_cell.angle_alpha   90.00
_cell.angle_beta   90.00
_cell.angle_gamma   90.00
#
_symmetry.space_group_name_H-M   'P 1'
#
loop_
_entity.id
_entity.type
_entity.pdbx_description
1 polymer ?
#
loop_
_entity_poly.entity_id
_entity_poly.type
_entity_poly.pdbx_seq_one_letter_code
_entity_poly.pdbx_strand_id
1 'polypeptide(L)' 'MAAEPRPDWLLCLPSAWTYGALKDGRIFFINEQAQSTTWLHPVSGEAVVTGHRKTP' A
#
# COMPACT_ATOMS: atom_id res chain seq x y z
N MET A 1 -14.72 -4.69 -7.31
CA MET A 1 -13.29 -4.74 -7.67
C MET A 1 -12.51 -4.29 -6.46
N ALA A 2 -11.95 -5.21 -5.68
CA ALA A 2 -10.96 -4.85 -4.67
C ALA A 2 -9.68 -4.42 -5.41
N ALA A 3 -8.92 -3.47 -4.88
CA ALA A 3 -7.60 -3.19 -5.41
C ALA A 3 -6.77 -4.47 -5.20
N GLU A 4 -6.63 -5.29 -6.24
CA GLU A 4 -5.77 -6.45 -6.17
C GLU A 4 -4.34 -5.90 -5.97
N PRO A 5 -3.72 -6.16 -4.81
CA PRO A 5 -2.33 -5.78 -4.66
C PRO A 5 -1.57 -6.51 -5.75
N ARG A 6 -0.77 -5.77 -6.53
CA ARG A 6 0.19 -6.41 -7.42
C ARG A 6 1.02 -7.36 -6.55
N PRO A 7 1.07 -8.66 -6.86
CA PRO A 7 1.73 -9.64 -6.01
C PRO A 7 3.20 -9.26 -5.77
N ASP A 8 3.87 -8.67 -6.77
CA ASP A 8 5.24 -8.15 -6.67
C ASP A 8 5.46 -7.13 -5.54
N TRP A 9 4.50 -6.23 -5.30
CA TRP A 9 4.64 -5.24 -4.23
C TRP A 9 4.56 -5.86 -2.84
N LEU A 10 3.79 -6.93 -2.67
CA LEU A 10 3.68 -7.61 -1.38
C LEU A 10 4.88 -8.53 -1.13
N LEU A 11 5.45 -9.08 -2.20
CA LEU A 11 6.57 -10.00 -2.14
C LEU A 11 7.92 -9.29 -1.97
N CYS A 12 8.02 -8.01 -2.36
CA CYS A 12 9.27 -7.24 -2.35
C CYS A 12 9.32 -6.16 -1.25
N LEU A 13 8.48 -6.26 -0.20
CA LEU A 13 8.55 -5.36 0.95
C LEU A 13 9.85 -5.58 1.73
N PRO A 14 10.53 -4.51 2.18
CA PRO A 14 11.65 -4.66 3.09
C PRO A 14 11.19 -5.33 4.38
N SER A 15 12.09 -6.03 5.09
CA SER A 15 11.76 -6.78 6.31
C SER A 15 11.10 -5.97 7.42
N ALA A 16 11.30 -4.65 7.44
CA ALA A 16 10.72 -3.72 8.40
C ALA A 16 9.38 -3.10 7.93
N TRP A 17 8.81 -3.61 6.84
CA TRP A 17 7.58 -3.10 6.26
C TRP A 17 6.54 -4.20 6.10
N THR A 18 5.33 -3.86 6.54
CA THR A 18 4.15 -4.72 6.45
C THR A 18 3.09 -3.99 5.64
N TYR A 19 2.05 -4.67 5.17
CA TYR A 19 0.91 -4.05 4.52
C TYR A 19 -0.40 -4.47 5.19
N GLY A 20 -1.39 -3.60 5.11
CA GLY A 20 -2.75 -3.86 5.57
C GLY A 20 -3.75 -3.54 4.49
N ALA A 21 -4.87 -4.27 4.48
CA ALA A 21 -6.00 -4.00 3.60
C ALA A 21 -7.21 -3.54 4.44
N LEU A 22 -7.81 -2.42 4.06
CA LEU A 22 -9.06 -1.94 4.62
C LEU A 22 -10.24 -2.70 4.01
N LYS A 23 -11.36 -2.72 4.73
CA LYS A 23 -12.63 -3.31 4.26
C LYS A 23 -13.13 -2.71 2.94
N ASP A 24 -12.75 -1.48 2.64
CA ASP A 24 -13.04 -0.76 1.39
C ASP A 24 -12.18 -1.26 0.20
N GLY A 25 -11.28 -2.23 0.42
CA GLY A 25 -10.36 -2.73 -0.60
C GLY A 25 -9.15 -1.82 -0.84
N ARG A 26 -8.85 -0.91 0.10
CA ARG A 26 -7.67 -0.04 0.05
C ARG A 26 -6.51 -0.66 0.78
N ILE A 27 -5.32 -0.58 0.21
CA ILE A 27 -4.08 -1.08 0.80
C ILE A 27 -3.23 0.08 1.28
N PHE A 28 -2.62 -0.10 2.45
CA PHE A 28 -1.66 0.82 3.05
C PHE A 28 -0.45 0.03 3.54
N PHE A 29 0.69 0.70 3.61
CA PHE A 29 1.93 0.13 4.13
C PHE A 29 2.20 0.64 5.53
N ILE A 30 2.75 -0.23 6.35
CA ILE A 30 3.08 -0.02 7.75
C ILE A 30 4.59 -0.15 7.86
N ASN A 31 5.26 0.92 8.26
CA ASN A 31 6.67 0.93 8.61
C ASN A 31 6.78 0.56 10.09
N GLU A 32 7.27 -0.64 10.38
CA GLU A 32 7.50 -1.13 11.74
C GLU A 32 8.66 -0.37 12.41
N GLN A 33 9.65 0.07 11.62
CA GLN A 33 10.83 0.78 12.12
C GLN A 33 10.51 2.22 12.57
N ALA A 34 9.70 2.92 11.78
CA ALA A 34 9.27 4.30 12.08
C ALA A 34 7.88 4.37 12.74
N GLN A 35 7.26 3.22 13.02
CA GLN A 35 5.91 3.08 13.56
C GLN A 35 4.88 3.98 12.85
N SER A 36 4.98 4.05 11.53
CA SER A 36 4.22 4.98 10.71
C SER A 36 3.55 4.27 9.55
N THR A 37 2.42 4.78 9.08
CA THR A 37 1.70 4.23 7.93
C THR A 37 1.76 5.17 6.74
N THR A 38 1.82 4.62 5.53
CA THR A 38 1.86 5.38 4.28
C THR A 38 1.11 4.68 3.17
N TRP A 39 0.63 5.47 2.21
CA TRP A 39 -0.07 5.02 1.02
C TRP A 39 0.88 4.76 -0.16
N LEU A 40 2.16 5.11 0.00
CA LEU A 40 3.21 4.94 -0.99
C LEU A 40 4.00 3.66 -0.72
N HIS A 41 4.32 2.92 -1.78
CA HIS A 41 5.20 1.77 -1.68
C HIS A 41 6.62 2.22 -1.28
N PRO A 42 7.23 1.68 -0.20
CA PRO A 42 8.53 2.14 0.29
C PRO A 42 9.71 1.87 -0.66
N VAL A 43 9.58 0.91 -1.59
CA VAL A 43 10.65 0.54 -2.54
C VAL A 43 10.48 1.25 -3.88
N SER A 44 9.25 1.28 -4.41
CA SER A 44 8.98 1.86 -5.73
C SER A 44 8.58 3.33 -5.67
N GLY A 45 8.15 3.84 -4.51
CA GLY A 45 7.52 5.15 -4.38
C GLY A 45 6.15 5.26 -5.08
N GLU A 46 5.63 4.16 -5.63
CA GLU A 46 4.34 4.14 -6.31
C GLU A 46 3.21 4.34 -5.31
N ALA A 47 2.32 5.28 -5.60
CA ALA A 47 1.06 5.40 -4.89
C ALA A 47 0.22 4.17 -5.23
N VAL A 48 -0.14 3.38 -4.22
CA VAL A 48 -1.14 2.35 -4.40
C VAL A 48 -2.47 3.08 -4.57
N VAL A 49 -2.89 3.24 -5.82
CA VAL A 49 -4.05 4.07 -6.17
C VAL A 49 -5.31 3.30 -5.80
N THR A 50 -5.71 3.37 -4.53
CA THR A 50 -6.96 2.76 -4.07
C THR A 50 -8.09 3.75 -4.34
N GLY A 51 -8.48 3.89 -5.61
CA GLY A 51 -9.64 4.69 -5.99
C GLY A 51 -9.50 6.19 -5.73
N HIS A 52 -8.67 6.88 -6.51
CA HIS A 52 -8.91 8.30 -6.73
C HIS A 52 -10.04 8.44 -7.75
N ARG A 53 -11.26 8.63 -7.25
CA ARG A 53 -12.31 9.36 -7.97
C ARG A 53 -11.71 10.70 -8.41
N LYS A 54 -11.36 10.81 -9.68
CA LYS A 54 -11.18 12.11 -10.32
C LYS A 54 -12.59 12.67 -10.51
N THR A 55 -13.15 13.30 -9.49
CA THR A 55 -14.24 14.25 -9.76
C THR A 55 -13.58 15.52 -10.31
N PRO A 56 -14.00 15.99 -11.50
CA PRO A 56 -13.39 17.11 -12.21
C PRO A 56 -13.47 18.43 -11.44
#